data_AF-A0A124IKG6-F1
#
_entry.id   AF-A0A124IKG6-F1
#
_cell.length_a   1.000
_cell.length_b   1.000
_cell.length_c   1.000
_cell.angle_alpha   90.00
_cell.angle_beta   90.00
_cell.angle_gamma   90.00
#
_symmetry.space_group_name_H-M   'P 1'
#
loop_
_entity.id
_entity.type
_entity.pdbx_description
1 polymer ?
#
loop_
_entity_poly.entity_id
_entity_poly.type
_entity_poly.pdbx_seq_one_letter_code
_entity_poly.pdbx_strand_id
1 'polypeptide(L)'
;MCAQVLKFRSIKADSVSGGKPAGEKTGDQRSGPVSTADSSAQQFWIGASGARYIHTIHSLLYCPELPAVNYLLVRRDSLGVQTVLAAGHTAHYAPSLNLAEIRRHGATLGANEVHVHMLADNVSSAKVIEQDLKAAQLAGTLPPASSSKH
;
A
#
# COMPACT_ATOMS: atom_id res chain seq x y z
N MET A 1 22.01 8.45 -23.95
CA MET A 1 21.37 8.54 -25.29
C MET A 1 20.91 7.17 -25.72
N CYS A 2 19.63 6.83 -25.53
CA CYS A 2 18.85 5.88 -26.34
C CYS A 2 17.50 5.64 -25.65
N ALA A 3 16.51 6.44 -26.01
CA ALA A 3 15.10 6.18 -25.72
C ALA A 3 14.53 5.46 -26.95
N GLN A 4 13.93 4.28 -26.76
CA GLN A 4 13.12 3.65 -27.79
C GLN A 4 11.65 3.63 -27.34
N VAL A 5 10.87 4.37 -28.12
CA VAL A 5 9.43 4.53 -28.07
C VAL A 5 8.77 3.24 -28.59
N LEU A 6 7.86 2.65 -27.81
CA LEU A 6 7.00 1.57 -28.29
C LEU A 6 5.56 2.07 -28.44
N LYS A 7 5.06 1.89 -29.67
CA LYS A 7 3.78 2.32 -30.21
C LYS A 7 2.63 1.50 -29.65
N PHE A 8 1.55 2.19 -29.27
CA PHE A 8 0.24 1.60 -28.99
C PHE A 8 -0.40 1.05 -30.28
N ARG A 9 -0.99 -0.15 -30.20
CA ARG A 9 -1.99 -0.63 -31.15
C ARG A 9 -3.29 -0.92 -30.40
N SER A 10 -4.31 -0.14 -30.74
CA SER A 10 -5.71 -0.36 -30.38
C SER A 10 -6.29 -1.47 -31.25
N ILE A 11 -7.06 -2.39 -30.67
CA ILE A 11 -7.90 -3.34 -31.41
C ILE A 11 -9.32 -3.33 -30.84
N LYS A 12 -10.25 -3.44 -31.79
CA LYS A 12 -11.65 -3.07 -31.87
C LYS A 12 -12.58 -3.98 -31.06
N ALA A 13 -13.69 -3.41 -30.60
CA ALA A 13 -14.86 -4.12 -30.11
C ALA A 13 -15.58 -4.87 -31.26
N ASP A 14 -16.13 -6.04 -30.96
CA ASP A 14 -17.25 -6.62 -31.70
C ASP A 14 -18.33 -7.11 -30.72
N SER A 15 -19.54 -6.64 -31.00
CA SER A 15 -20.82 -7.00 -30.41
C SER A 15 -21.43 -8.23 -31.11
N VAL A 16 -22.30 -9.01 -30.44
CA VAL A 16 -23.73 -9.24 -30.82
C VAL A 16 -24.42 -10.38 -30.03
N SER A 17 -25.55 -9.98 -29.42
CA SER A 17 -26.86 -10.63 -29.18
C SER A 17 -27.05 -12.06 -28.64
N GLY A 18 -28.00 -12.16 -27.70
CA GLY A 18 -29.15 -13.07 -27.86
C GLY A 18 -29.78 -13.60 -26.56
N GLY A 19 -31.01 -13.16 -26.24
CA GLY A 19 -31.97 -13.97 -25.46
C GLY A 19 -32.60 -13.32 -24.21
N LYS A 20 -33.84 -12.83 -24.33
CA LYS A 20 -34.80 -12.56 -23.23
C LYS A 20 -35.71 -13.79 -23.08
N PRO A 21 -36.22 -14.15 -21.88
CA PRO A 21 -37.50 -13.62 -21.36
C PRO A 21 -37.44 -13.30 -19.85
N ALA A 22 -37.92 -12.15 -19.38
CA ALA A 22 -39.27 -11.94 -18.80
C ALA A 22 -39.66 -12.95 -17.69
N GLY A 23 -39.51 -12.53 -16.43
CA GLY A 23 -39.96 -13.21 -15.23
C GLY A 23 -39.83 -12.28 -14.01
N GLU A 24 -40.90 -11.56 -13.74
CA GLU A 24 -41.05 -10.55 -12.68
C GLU A 24 -41.21 -11.21 -11.31
N LYS A 25 -40.35 -10.87 -10.34
CA LYS A 25 -40.69 -10.89 -8.91
C LYS A 25 -39.93 -9.79 -8.15
N THR A 26 -40.71 -8.82 -7.70
CA THR A 26 -40.49 -7.89 -6.60
C THR A 26 -39.72 -8.52 -5.44
N GLY A 27 -38.61 -7.89 -5.06
CA GLY A 27 -37.81 -8.21 -3.89
C GLY A 27 -36.84 -7.06 -3.65
N ASP A 28 -37.26 -6.15 -2.78
CA ASP A 28 -36.50 -5.02 -2.23
C ASP A 28 -35.15 -5.52 -1.67
N GLN A 29 -34.09 -5.43 -2.48
CA GLN A 29 -32.72 -5.68 -2.03
C GLN A 29 -32.01 -4.34 -2.00
N ARG A 30 -31.98 -3.74 -0.81
CA ARG A 30 -30.98 -2.73 -0.42
C ARG A 30 -29.64 -3.18 -0.98
N SER A 31 -29.13 -2.41 -1.94
CA SER A 31 -27.75 -2.50 -2.38
C SER A 31 -26.87 -2.08 -1.20
N GLY A 32 -26.52 -3.04 -0.34
CA GLY A 32 -25.37 -2.88 0.53
C GLY A 32 -24.16 -2.60 -0.36
N PRO A 33 -23.20 -1.75 0.06
CA PRO A 33 -22.00 -1.56 -0.71
C PRO A 33 -21.35 -2.93 -0.91
N VAL A 34 -21.11 -3.27 -2.18
CA VAL A 34 -20.34 -4.44 -2.56
C VAL A 34 -19.03 -4.33 -1.78
N SER A 35 -18.75 -5.30 -0.92
CA SER A 35 -17.43 -5.42 -0.31
C SER A 35 -16.48 -5.76 -1.45
N THR A 36 -15.92 -4.73 -2.08
CA THR A 36 -14.73 -4.86 -2.90
C THR A 36 -13.67 -5.41 -1.97
N ALA A 37 -13.38 -6.71 -2.06
CA ALA A 37 -12.25 -7.30 -1.40
C ALA A 37 -11.05 -6.39 -1.66
N ASP A 38 -10.53 -5.78 -0.59
CA ASP A 38 -9.40 -4.85 -0.64
C ASP A 38 -8.25 -5.56 -1.33
N SER A 39 -8.07 -5.29 -2.62
CA SER A 39 -6.88 -5.70 -3.37
C SER A 39 -5.74 -4.82 -2.85
N SER A 40 -5.19 -5.21 -1.72
CA SER A 40 -4.14 -4.48 -1.05
C SER A 40 -2.89 -4.52 -1.93
N ALA A 41 -2.57 -3.38 -2.55
CA ALA A 41 -1.40 -3.26 -3.40
C ALA A 41 -0.13 -3.55 -2.60
N GLN A 42 0.84 -4.20 -3.23
CA GLN A 42 2.15 -4.50 -2.63
C GLN A 42 3.24 -3.70 -3.32
N GLN A 43 4.22 -3.23 -2.55
CA GLN A 43 5.36 -2.48 -3.06
C GLN A 43 6.62 -2.80 -2.26
N PHE A 44 7.75 -2.82 -2.94
CA PHE A 44 9.06 -3.01 -2.30
C PHE A 44 9.69 -1.67 -1.94
N TRP A 45 10.43 -1.65 -0.84
CA TRP A 45 11.30 -0.54 -0.43
C TRP A 45 12.72 -1.06 -0.16
N ILE A 46 13.71 -0.22 -0.41
CA ILE A 46 15.13 -0.54 -0.23
C ILE A 46 15.66 0.18 1.00
N GLY A 47 16.16 -0.55 2.00
CA GLY A 47 16.86 0.07 3.13
C GLY A 47 18.28 0.50 2.76
N ALA A 48 18.96 1.23 3.65
CA ALA A 48 20.31 1.76 3.38
C ALA A 48 21.34 0.64 3.13
N SER A 49 21.12 -0.53 3.72
CA SER A 49 21.90 -1.75 3.52
C SER A 49 21.76 -2.36 2.12
N GLY A 50 20.77 -1.92 1.33
CA GLY A 50 20.37 -2.55 0.08
C GLY A 50 19.34 -3.68 0.25
N ALA A 51 18.94 -4.01 1.49
CA ALA A 51 17.90 -5.00 1.75
C ALA A 51 16.55 -4.57 1.17
N ARG A 52 15.79 -5.56 0.67
CA ARG A 52 14.47 -5.38 0.05
C ARG A 52 13.36 -5.77 1.01
N TYR A 53 12.46 -4.83 1.28
CA TYR A 53 11.33 -5.03 2.19
C TYR A 53 10.01 -4.91 1.43
N ILE A 54 9.26 -6.00 1.33
CA ILE A 54 7.91 -5.97 0.76
C ILE A 54 6.94 -5.35 1.77
N HIS A 55 6.11 -4.42 1.29
CA HIS A 55 5.11 -3.75 2.08
C HIS A 55 3.73 -3.86 1.43
N THR A 56 2.71 -4.02 2.26
CA THR A 56 1.31 -3.89 1.87
C THR A 56 0.88 -2.44 2.04
N ILE A 57 0.22 -1.86 1.04
CA ILE A 57 -0.19 -0.46 1.03
C ILE A 57 -1.62 -0.34 1.54
N HIS A 58 -1.81 0.55 2.52
CA HIS A 58 -3.13 0.96 2.99
C HIS A 58 -3.24 2.49 2.94
N SER A 59 -4.44 2.99 2.65
CA SER A 59 -4.75 4.39 2.97
C SER A 59 -4.65 4.60 4.48
N LEU A 60 -4.17 5.76 4.93
CA LEU A 60 -4.12 6.09 6.36
C LEU A 60 -5.49 5.97 7.04
N LEU A 61 -6.57 6.34 6.32
CA LEU A 61 -7.94 6.31 6.82
C LEU A 61 -8.52 4.89 6.91
N TYR A 62 -8.16 4.03 5.95
CA TYR A 62 -8.65 2.67 5.84
C TYR A 62 -7.63 1.62 6.30
N CYS A 63 -6.57 2.06 6.98
CA CYS A 63 -5.56 1.17 7.55
C CYS A 63 -6.25 0.26 8.59
N PRO A 64 -6.17 -1.08 8.44
CA PRO A 64 -6.75 -2.02 9.38
C PRO A 64 -5.98 -2.00 10.70
N GLU A 65 -6.51 -2.68 11.72
CA GLU A 65 -5.71 -2.93 12.92
C GLU A 65 -4.52 -3.85 12.58
N LEU A 66 -3.35 -3.48 13.10
CA LEU A 66 -2.10 -4.17 12.77
C LEU A 66 -1.48 -4.76 14.05
N PRO A 67 -0.89 -5.96 13.97
CA PRO A 67 -0.08 -6.50 15.05
C PRO A 67 1.22 -5.68 15.20
N ALA A 68 2.24 -6.24 15.84
CA ALA A 68 3.58 -5.66 15.80
C ALA A 68 4.15 -5.76 14.38
N VAL A 69 4.42 -4.61 13.76
CA VAL A 69 4.84 -4.51 12.35
C VAL A 69 5.85 -3.38 12.16
N ASN A 70 6.63 -3.45 11.09
CA ASN A 70 7.34 -2.29 10.56
C ASN A 70 6.41 -1.50 9.62
N TYR A 71 6.57 -0.19 9.56
CA TYR A 71 5.78 0.64 8.67
C TYR A 71 6.54 1.84 8.12
N LEU A 72 6.09 2.33 6.96
CA LEU A 72 6.42 3.63 6.41
C LEU A 72 5.17 4.49 6.36
N LEU A 73 5.30 5.74 6.80
CA LEU A 73 4.30 6.78 6.61
C LEU A 73 4.63 7.52 5.31
N VAL A 74 3.70 7.51 4.37
CA VAL A 74 3.94 8.03 3.04
C VAL A 74 2.89 9.08 2.69
N ARG A 75 3.34 10.15 2.02
CA ARG A 75 2.47 11.07 1.32
C ARG A 75 2.57 10.80 -0.17
N ARG A 76 1.47 10.37 -0.77
CA ARG A 76 1.28 10.34 -2.22
C ARG A 76 0.60 11.62 -2.66
N ASP A 77 1.21 12.37 -3.56
CA ASP A 77 0.59 13.58 -4.12
C ASP A 77 -0.42 13.25 -5.23
N SER A 78 -1.06 14.29 -5.78
CA SER A 78 -2.04 14.14 -6.87
C SER A 78 -1.44 13.64 -8.19
N LEU A 79 -0.12 13.70 -8.34
CA LEU A 79 0.62 13.17 -9.50
C LEU A 79 1.07 11.71 -9.27
N GLY A 80 0.80 11.16 -8.08
CA GLY A 80 1.17 9.80 -7.70
C GLY A 80 2.59 9.68 -7.15
N VAL A 81 3.31 10.79 -6.94
CA VAL A 81 4.66 10.79 -6.38
C VAL A 81 4.59 10.47 -4.90
N GLN A 82 5.37 9.49 -4.47
CA GLN A 82 5.42 9.02 -3.09
C GLN A 82 6.60 9.67 -2.36
N THR A 83 6.32 10.34 -1.25
CA THR A 83 7.33 10.87 -0.33
C THR A 83 7.23 10.14 0.99
N VAL A 84 8.31 9.50 1.43
CA VAL A 84 8.36 8.89 2.76
C VAL A 84 8.59 9.97 3.81
N LEU A 85 7.68 10.04 4.77
CA LEU A 85 7.69 11.02 5.84
C LEU A 85 8.31 10.45 7.12
N ALA A 86 8.09 9.16 7.40
CA ALA A 86 8.74 8.48 8.51
C ALA A 86 8.78 6.96 8.27
N ALA A 87 9.72 6.31 8.95
CA ALA A 87 9.76 4.87 9.16
C ALA A 87 9.63 4.56 10.65
N GLY A 88 8.98 3.45 11.00
CA GLY A 88 8.77 3.04 12.38
C GLY A 88 8.52 1.54 12.53
N HIS A 89 8.37 1.12 13.77
CA HIS A 89 7.76 -0.17 14.12
C HIS A 89 6.74 0.02 15.24
N THR A 90 5.77 -0.86 15.29
CA THR A 90 4.84 -0.99 16.41
C THR A 90 5.22 -2.19 17.26
N ALA A 91 4.97 -2.11 18.57
CA ALA A 91 5.32 -3.18 19.51
C ALA A 91 4.26 -3.41 20.58
N HIS A 92 3.10 -2.73 20.51
CA HIS A 92 2.05 -2.95 21.50
C HIS A 92 1.35 -4.28 21.26
N TYR A 93 0.96 -4.91 22.37
CA TYR A 93 0.19 -6.15 22.35
C TYR A 93 -1.20 -5.97 21.72
N ALA A 94 -1.84 -4.82 21.96
CA ALA A 94 -3.16 -4.49 21.41
C ALA A 94 -3.05 -3.92 19.98
N PRO A 95 -3.63 -4.58 18.96
CA PRO A 95 -3.57 -4.09 17.57
C PRO A 95 -4.23 -2.72 17.34
N SER A 96 -5.30 -2.43 18.09
CA SER A 96 -5.98 -1.13 18.05
C SER A 96 -5.08 0.02 18.54
N LEU A 97 -4.20 -0.24 19.52
CA LEU A 97 -3.25 0.77 19.99
C LEU A 97 -2.15 1.04 18.96
N ASN A 98 -1.64 0.00 18.30
CA ASN A 98 -0.70 0.14 17.18
C ASN A 98 -1.30 1.01 16.06
N LEU A 99 -2.55 0.74 15.70
CA LEU A 99 -3.26 1.54 14.69
C LEU A 99 -3.45 2.99 15.13
N ALA A 100 -3.83 3.23 16.38
CA ALA A 100 -4.01 4.57 16.92
C ALA A 100 -2.70 5.39 16.87
N GLU A 101 -1.57 4.77 17.23
CA GLU A 101 -0.25 5.40 17.15
C GLU A 101 0.13 5.75 15.70
N ILE A 102 0.00 4.79 14.78
CA ILE A 102 0.28 4.99 13.35
C ILE A 102 -0.58 6.13 12.80
N ARG A 103 -1.89 6.14 13.08
CA ARG A 103 -2.81 7.18 12.59
C ARG A 103 -2.48 8.55 13.16
N ARG A 104 -2.24 8.64 14.47
CA ARG A 104 -1.85 9.89 15.12
C ARG A 104 -0.56 10.45 14.51
N HIS A 105 0.45 9.60 14.36
CA HIS A 105 1.74 9.99 13.80
C HIS A 105 1.62 10.40 12.32
N GLY A 106 0.93 9.59 11.52
CA GLY A 106 0.64 9.87 10.12
C GLY A 106 -0.09 11.18 9.91
N ALA A 107 -1.14 11.45 10.70
CA ALA A 107 -1.88 12.71 10.63
C ALA A 107 -0.99 13.91 11.00
N THR A 108 -0.13 13.77 12.01
CA THR A 108 0.80 14.83 12.44
C THR A 108 1.79 15.21 11.34
N LEU A 109 2.25 14.23 10.55
CA LEU A 109 3.22 14.42 9.47
C LEU A 109 2.57 14.75 8.11
N GLY A 110 1.25 14.61 7.98
CA GLY A 110 0.54 14.77 6.71
C GLY A 110 0.69 13.57 5.76
N ALA A 111 0.82 12.36 6.31
CA ALA A 111 0.77 11.12 5.54
C ALA A 111 -0.67 10.83 5.08
N ASN A 112 -0.80 10.16 3.94
CA ASN A 112 -2.08 9.64 3.45
C ASN A 112 -2.05 8.14 3.13
N GLU A 113 -0.86 7.52 3.18
CA GLU A 113 -0.64 6.08 3.03
C GLU A 113 0.20 5.54 4.18
N VAL A 114 -0.08 4.29 4.54
CA VAL A 114 0.72 3.47 5.46
C VAL A 114 1.17 2.25 4.68
N HIS A 115 2.48 2.07 4.55
CA HIS A 115 3.05 0.88 3.93
C HIS A 115 3.53 -0.03 5.05
N VAL A 116 3.06 -1.26 5.10
CA VAL A 116 3.25 -2.17 6.24
C VAL A 116 4.09 -3.37 5.85
N HIS A 117 5.15 -3.63 6.61
CA HIS A 117 6.00 -4.81 6.50
C HIS A 117 5.81 -5.70 7.73
N MET A 118 5.38 -6.95 7.51
CA MET A 118 5.00 -7.89 8.58
C MET A 118 5.98 -9.07 8.75
N LEU A 119 7.17 -9.03 8.14
CA LEU A 119 8.10 -10.18 8.14
C LEU A 119 9.23 -10.06 9.17
N ALA A 120 9.07 -9.20 10.17
CA ALA A 120 10.01 -9.15 11.28
C ALA A 120 9.72 -10.28 12.28
N ASP A 121 10.69 -11.18 12.47
CA ASP A 121 10.52 -12.32 13.38
C ASP A 121 10.37 -11.93 14.87
N ASN A 122 10.94 -10.79 15.28
CA ASN A 122 10.94 -10.31 16.65
C ASN A 122 11.20 -8.80 16.74
N VAL A 123 11.13 -8.26 17.96
CA VAL A 123 11.32 -6.82 18.22
C VAL A 123 12.73 -6.33 17.82
N SER A 124 13.76 -7.16 17.98
CA SER A 124 15.13 -6.78 17.61
C SER A 124 15.28 -6.68 16.09
N SER A 125 14.75 -7.65 15.33
CA SER A 125 14.75 -7.57 13.87
C SER A 125 13.89 -6.41 13.37
N ALA A 126 12.74 -6.13 14.01
CA ALA A 126 11.92 -4.97 13.69
C ALA A 126 12.68 -3.65 13.86
N LYS A 127 13.47 -3.50 14.95
CA LYS A 127 14.31 -2.32 15.16
C LYS A 127 15.41 -2.17 14.11
N VAL A 128 16.05 -3.28 13.71
CA VAL A 128 17.08 -3.27 12.65
C VAL A 128 16.46 -2.83 11.33
N ILE A 129 15.29 -3.38 10.96
CA ILE A 129 14.56 -3.00 9.74
C ILE A 129 14.18 -1.52 9.78
N GLU A 130 13.64 -1.04 10.89
CA GLU A 130 13.31 0.38 11.06
C GLU A 130 14.53 1.28 10.87
N GLN A 131 15.66 0.94 11.51
CA GLN A 131 16.89 1.72 11.42
C GLN A 131 17.41 1.76 9.98
N ASP A 132 17.36 0.64 9.27
CA ASP A 132 17.80 0.55 7.88
C ASP A 132 16.94 1.41 6.94
N LEU A 133 15.62 1.38 7.13
CA LEU A 133 14.67 2.21 6.40
C LEU A 133 14.83 3.70 6.72
N LYS A 134 15.03 4.05 8.00
CA LYS A 134 15.31 5.44 8.42
C LYS A 134 16.60 5.95 7.80
N ALA A 135 17.66 5.14 7.79
CA ALA A 135 18.93 5.51 7.19
C ALA A 135 18.79 5.77 5.67
N ALA A 136 18.02 4.94 4.95
CA ALA A 136 17.74 5.17 3.54
C ALA A 136 16.93 6.46 3.31
N GLN A 137 15.96 6.75 4.18
CA GLN A 137 15.18 7.98 4.12
C GLN A 137 16.08 9.22 4.27
N LEU A 138 16.97 9.21 5.27
CA LEU A 138 17.93 10.29 5.54
C LEU A 138 18.90 10.52 4.39
N ALA A 139 19.32 9.45 3.71
CA ALA A 139 20.19 9.53 2.53
C ALA A 139 19.46 10.05 1.28
N GLY A 140 18.14 10.25 1.32
CA GLY A 140 17.33 10.55 0.14
C GLY A 140 17.19 9.36 -0.82
N THR A 141 17.60 8.17 -0.39
CA THR A 141 17.71 6.94 -1.17
C THR A 141 16.70 5.91 -0.71
N LEU A 142 15.52 6.35 -0.28
CA LEU A 142 14.39 5.45 -0.06
C LEU A 142 13.45 5.55 -1.28
N PRO A 143 13.81 5.00 -2.47
CA PRO A 143 12.86 4.85 -3.55
C PRO A 143 12.05 3.57 -3.35
N PRO A 144 10.83 3.52 -3.90
CA PRO A 144 10.18 2.23 -4.12
C PRO A 144 11.07 1.40 -5.06
N ALA A 145 11.33 0.14 -4.70
CA ALA A 145 12.01 -0.75 -5.64
C ALA A 145 11.08 -0.95 -6.84
N SER A 146 11.64 -0.77 -8.04
CA SER A 146 10.89 -0.90 -9.29
C SER A 146 10.13 -2.22 -9.31
N SER A 147 8.80 -2.15 -9.47
CA SER A 147 7.96 -3.33 -9.64
C SER A 147 8.26 -3.94 -11.00
N SER A 148 9.07 -5.00 -11.03
CA SER A 148 9.22 -5.84 -12.22
C SER A 148 7.85 -6.43 -12.55
N LYS A 149 7.22 -5.94 -13.63
CA LYS A 149 6.01 -6.56 -14.20
C LYS A 149 6.44 -7.86 -14.87
N HIS A 150 6.08 -8.99 -14.28
CA HIS A 150 6.13 -10.29 -14.95
C HIS A 150 4.81 -10.54 -15.67
#